data_AF-A0A2K6SBA4-F1
#
_entry.id   AF-A0A2K6SBA4-F1
#
_cell.length_a   1.000
_cell.length_b   1.000
_cell.length_c   1.000
_cell.angle_alpha   90.00
_cell.angle_beta   90.00
_cell.angle_gamma   90.00
#
_symmetry.space_group_name_H-M   'P 1'
#
loop_
_entity.id
_entity.type
_entity.pdbx_description
1 polymer ?
#
loop_
_entity_poly.entity_id
_entity_poly.type
_entity_poly.pdbx_seq_one_letter_code
_entity_poly.pdbx_strand_id
1 'polypeptide(L)'
;MEEYEESGLLETDEATLDTRKIVEACKAKTDAGGEDAILQPLTVEHMYEDISRDHVKKTVTIENHPHLLPPPMCSVHPCRHAEVMKKIIETVAEGGGELGVHMYLLIFLKFVQAVIPTIEYDYTRHFTM
;
A
#
# COMPACT_ATOMS: atom_id res chain seq x y z
N MET A 1 49.13 14.97 -8.20
CA MET A 1 48.15 14.29 -9.06
C MET A 1 47.59 13.21 -8.18
N GLU A 2 46.54 13.56 -7.43
CA GLU A 2 45.92 12.66 -6.47
C GLU A 2 44.95 11.75 -7.24
N GLU A 3 45.15 10.45 -7.11
CA GLU A 3 44.24 9.44 -7.60
C GLU A 3 42.98 9.47 -6.72
N TYR A 4 41.83 9.65 -7.36
CA TYR A 4 40.54 9.48 -6.71
C TYR A 4 40.25 7.99 -6.64
N GLU A 5 40.19 7.42 -5.45
CA GLU A 5 39.70 6.05 -5.27
C GLU A 5 38.18 6.07 -5.43
N GLU A 6 37.71 5.50 -6.55
CA GLU A 6 36.32 5.17 -6.79
C GLU A 6 35.92 4.03 -5.84
N SER A 7 35.40 4.39 -4.65
CA SER A 7 34.83 3.42 -3.71
C SER A 7 33.51 2.91 -4.28
N GLY A 8 33.60 1.87 -5.11
CA GLY A 8 32.49 1.02 -5.47
C GLY A 8 32.02 0.23 -4.26
N LEU A 9 30.87 0.62 -3.71
CA LEU A 9 29.93 -0.29 -3.08
C LEU A 9 28.60 0.46 -2.93
N LEU A 10 27.78 0.44 -3.98
CA LEU A 10 26.33 0.50 -3.77
C LEU A 10 25.98 -0.80 -3.06
N GLU A 11 26.07 -0.78 -1.74
CA GLU A 11 25.54 -1.82 -0.88
C GLU A 11 24.09 -2.01 -1.29
N THR A 12 23.81 -3.21 -1.80
CA THR A 12 22.52 -3.62 -2.32
C THR A 12 21.43 -3.26 -1.33
N ASP A 13 20.48 -2.44 -1.76
CA ASP A 13 19.32 -1.99 -1.00
C ASP A 13 18.60 -3.19 -0.36
N GLU A 14 18.90 -3.44 0.91
CA GLU A 14 18.27 -4.43 1.80
C GLU A 14 16.79 -4.10 2.11
N ALA A 15 16.20 -3.17 1.37
CA ALA A 15 14.77 -2.90 1.37
C ALA A 15 14.02 -3.67 0.26
N THR A 16 14.75 -4.34 -0.64
CA THR A 16 14.12 -5.11 -1.72
C THR A 16 13.73 -6.50 -1.20
N LEU A 17 12.49 -6.66 -0.75
CA LEU A 17 11.92 -7.96 -0.39
C LEU A 17 12.00 -8.91 -1.61
N ASP A 18 12.87 -9.92 -1.53
CA ASP A 18 13.01 -10.93 -2.57
C ASP A 18 11.74 -11.79 -2.65
N THR A 19 10.90 -11.49 -3.64
CA THR A 19 9.64 -12.20 -3.91
C THR A 19 9.81 -13.71 -4.08
N ARG A 20 11.01 -14.22 -4.43
CA ARG A 20 11.26 -15.67 -4.51
C ARG A 20 11.16 -16.35 -3.15
N LYS A 21 11.63 -15.68 -2.08
CA LYS A 21 11.53 -16.18 -0.70
C LYS A 21 10.07 -16.21 -0.22
N ILE A 22 9.23 -15.28 -0.69
CA ILE A 22 7.79 -15.22 -0.40
C ILE A 22 7.06 -16.45 -0.98
N VAL A 23 7.36 -16.83 -2.23
CA VAL A 23 6.77 -18.00 -2.89
C VAL A 23 7.15 -19.31 -2.21
N GLU A 24 8.41 -19.44 -1.77
CA GLU A 24 8.86 -20.63 -1.03
C GLU A 24 8.15 -20.77 0.32
N ALA A 25 7.90 -19.67 1.03
CA ALA A 25 7.15 -19.66 2.29
C ALA A 25 5.68 -20.09 2.11
N CYS A 26 5.01 -19.67 1.02
CA CYS A 26 3.62 -20.08 0.73
C CYS A 26 3.45 -21.58 0.46
N LYS A 27 4.52 -22.31 0.13
CA LYS A 27 4.44 -23.75 -0.21
C LYS A 27 4.37 -24.65 1.04
N ALA A 28 4.64 -24.09 2.22
CA ALA A 28 4.65 -24.82 3.47
C ALA A 28 3.55 -24.29 4.42
N LYS A 29 2.54 -25.13 4.65
CA LYS A 29 1.60 -25.16 5.81
C LYS A 29 0.23 -24.48 5.62
N THR A 30 -0.79 -25.11 6.22
CA THR A 30 -2.24 -24.89 6.03
C THR A 30 -2.93 -24.76 7.40
N ASP A 31 -2.22 -24.24 8.39
CA ASP A 31 -2.66 -24.24 9.78
C ASP A 31 -2.48 -22.84 10.37
N ALA A 32 -3.55 -22.04 10.22
CA ALA A 32 -3.70 -20.75 10.88
C ALA A 32 -3.93 -21.00 12.38
N GLY A 33 -2.89 -20.79 13.21
CA GLY A 33 -3.06 -20.84 14.67
C GLY A 33 -1.81 -20.97 15.54
N GLY A 34 -0.61 -20.63 15.06
CA GLY A 34 0.63 -20.69 15.86
C GLY A 34 1.42 -19.38 15.85
N GLU A 35 2.24 -19.15 16.88
CA GLU A 35 3.18 -18.00 17.02
C GLU A 35 4.18 -17.87 15.85
N ASP A 36 4.26 -18.87 14.96
CA ASP A 36 5.03 -18.87 13.70
C ASP A 36 4.34 -18.12 12.52
N ALA A 37 3.15 -17.52 12.75
CA ALA A 37 2.36 -16.82 11.73
C ALA A 37 2.88 -15.41 11.37
N ILE A 38 3.83 -14.89 12.15
CA ILE A 38 4.42 -13.57 11.93
C ILE A 38 5.34 -13.68 10.70
N LEU A 39 5.10 -12.87 9.67
CA LEU A 39 5.84 -12.82 8.39
C LEU A 39 5.44 -13.83 7.30
N GLN A 40 4.34 -14.57 7.45
CA GLN A 40 3.80 -15.37 6.33
C GLN A 40 2.79 -14.57 5.50
N PRO A 41 2.76 -14.77 4.17
CA PRO A 41 1.76 -14.12 3.32
C PRO A 41 0.35 -14.54 3.72
N LEU A 42 -0.55 -13.55 3.87
CA LEU A 42 -1.93 -13.81 4.20
C LEU A 42 -2.67 -14.50 3.06
N THR A 43 -3.69 -15.28 3.41
CA THR A 43 -4.65 -15.78 2.44
C THR A 43 -5.52 -14.63 1.93
N VAL A 44 -6.05 -14.79 0.72
CA VAL A 44 -6.94 -13.80 0.10
C VAL A 44 -8.17 -13.50 0.97
N GLU A 45 -8.68 -14.52 1.67
CA GLU A 45 -9.83 -14.40 2.57
C GLU A 45 -9.53 -13.48 3.76
N HIS A 46 -8.38 -13.66 4.40
CA HIS A 46 -7.96 -12.79 5.51
C HIS A 46 -7.69 -11.37 5.03
N MET A 47 -7.12 -11.19 3.82
CA MET A 47 -6.93 -9.85 3.25
C MET A 47 -8.24 -9.09 3.03
N TYR A 48 -9.36 -9.79 2.80
CA TYR A 48 -10.67 -9.17 2.66
C TYR A 48 -11.28 -8.69 3.98
N GLU A 49 -10.79 -9.15 5.13
CA GLU A 49 -11.30 -8.76 6.44
C GLU A 49 -10.94 -7.30 6.78
N ASP A 50 -9.82 -6.81 6.24
CA ASP A 50 -9.35 -5.43 6.43
C ASP A 50 -10.02 -4.42 5.48
N ILE A 51 -10.65 -4.90 4.40
CA ILE A 51 -11.27 -4.04 3.39
C ILE A 51 -12.68 -3.65 3.83
N SER A 52 -12.98 -2.36 3.76
CA SER A 52 -14.33 -1.85 4.00
C SER A 52 -15.36 -2.52 3.09
N ARG A 53 -16.48 -2.94 3.68
CA ARG A 53 -17.60 -3.61 2.98
C ARG A 53 -18.17 -2.76 1.84
N ASP A 54 -18.04 -1.45 1.91
CA ASP A 54 -18.52 -0.55 0.87
C ASP A 54 -17.66 -0.58 -0.39
N HIS A 55 -16.38 -0.93 -0.23
CA HIS A 55 -15.35 -0.93 -1.27
C HIS A 55 -14.98 -2.34 -1.75
N VAL A 56 -15.24 -3.37 -0.93
CA VAL A 56 -15.00 -4.77 -1.28
C VAL A 56 -15.73 -5.14 -2.58
N LYS A 57 -15.01 -5.80 -3.51
CA LYS A 57 -15.53 -6.23 -4.83
C LYS A 57 -16.05 -5.11 -5.75
N LYS A 58 -15.93 -3.84 -5.38
CA LYS A 58 -16.27 -2.69 -6.24
C LYS A 58 -15.03 -1.95 -6.72
N THR A 59 -14.15 -1.61 -5.79
CA THR A 59 -12.93 -0.85 -6.08
C THR A 59 -11.67 -1.65 -5.79
N VAL A 60 -11.79 -2.80 -5.12
CA VAL A 60 -10.64 -3.62 -4.73
C VAL A 60 -10.66 -4.97 -5.44
N THR A 61 -9.55 -5.32 -6.08
CA THR A 61 -9.32 -6.56 -6.83
C THR A 61 -8.07 -7.28 -6.35
N ILE A 62 -8.04 -8.59 -6.51
CA ILE A 62 -6.87 -9.43 -6.23
C ILE A 62 -6.23 -9.75 -7.58
N GLU A 63 -5.06 -9.19 -7.82
CA GLU A 63 -4.37 -9.32 -9.11
C GLU A 63 -2.86 -9.51 -8.92
N ASN A 64 -2.20 -10.07 -9.93
CA ASN A 64 -0.75 -10.19 -9.91
C ASN A 64 -0.15 -8.81 -10.22
N HIS A 65 0.86 -8.42 -9.45
CA HIS A 65 1.55 -7.17 -9.73
C HIS A 65 2.22 -7.23 -11.12
N PRO A 66 2.16 -6.16 -11.93
CA PRO A 66 2.80 -6.14 -13.25
C PRO A 66 4.32 -6.36 -13.21
N HIS A 67 4.97 -6.03 -12.10
CA HIS A 67 6.42 -6.10 -11.93
C HIS A 67 6.89 -7.10 -10.86
N LEU A 68 5.97 -7.78 -10.16
CA LEU A 68 6.33 -8.78 -9.15
C LEU A 68 5.80 -10.14 -9.57
N LEU A 69 6.58 -11.17 -9.27
CA LEU A 69 6.12 -12.54 -9.41
C LEU A 69 5.00 -12.80 -8.39
N PRO A 70 4.15 -13.82 -8.60
CA PRO A 70 3.16 -14.25 -7.61
C PRO A 70 3.79 -14.36 -6.21
N PRO A 71 3.04 -14.19 -5.12
CA PRO A 71 1.57 -14.33 -4.99
C PRO A 71 0.74 -13.11 -5.46
N PRO A 72 -0.56 -13.29 -5.70
CA PRO A 72 -1.45 -12.19 -6.05
C PRO A 72 -1.60 -11.20 -4.89
N MET A 73 -1.74 -9.91 -5.21
CA MET A 73 -1.83 -8.82 -4.23
C MET A 73 -3.18 -8.13 -4.30
N CYS A 74 -3.56 -7.49 -3.20
CA CYS A 74 -4.70 -6.59 -3.16
C CYS A 74 -4.36 -5.27 -3.85
N SER A 75 -5.23 -4.84 -4.77
CA SER A 75 -5.08 -3.62 -5.55
C SER A 75 -6.38 -2.82 -5.53
N VAL A 76 -6.26 -1.51 -5.27
CA VAL A 76 -7.39 -0.57 -5.39
C VAL A 76 -7.37 0.01 -6.80
N HIS A 77 -8.43 -0.26 -7.56
CA HIS A 77 -8.51 0.07 -8.98
C HIS A 77 -8.61 1.59 -9.22
N PRO A 78 -7.78 2.18 -10.09
CA PRO A 78 -7.58 3.62 -10.15
C PRO A 78 -8.69 4.40 -10.87
N CYS A 79 -9.60 3.75 -11.61
CA CYS A 79 -10.57 4.45 -12.48
C CYS A 79 -11.45 5.50 -11.78
N ARG A 80 -11.70 5.36 -10.47
CA ARG A 80 -12.49 6.33 -9.70
C ARG A 80 -11.67 7.24 -8.80
N HIS A 81 -10.35 7.10 -8.78
CA HIS A 81 -9.49 7.91 -7.91
C HIS A 81 -9.58 9.40 -8.26
N ALA A 82 -9.59 9.75 -9.55
CA ALA A 82 -9.68 11.15 -9.98
C ALA A 82 -10.98 11.83 -9.51
N GLU A 83 -12.12 11.14 -9.60
CA GLU A 83 -13.42 11.69 -9.18
C GLU A 83 -13.48 11.89 -7.66
N VAL A 84 -12.94 10.93 -6.89
CA VAL A 84 -12.90 11.02 -5.42
C VAL A 84 -11.94 12.12 -4.95
N MET A 85 -10.75 12.20 -5.54
CA MET A 85 -9.76 13.22 -5.19
C MET A 85 -10.26 14.62 -5.48
N LYS A 86 -10.96 14.82 -6.61
CA LYS A 86 -11.57 16.11 -6.94
C LYS A 86 -12.55 16.56 -5.85
N LYS A 87 -13.47 15.67 -5.42
CA LYS A 87 -14.44 15.98 -4.36
C LYS A 87 -13.77 16.33 -3.04
N ILE A 88 -12.72 15.59 -2.66
CA ILE A 88 -11.98 15.87 -1.42
C ILE A 88 -11.29 17.24 -1.49
N ILE A 89 -10.66 17.57 -2.62
CA ILE A 89 -9.99 18.87 -2.82
C ILE A 89 -11.01 20.02 -2.76
N GLU A 90 -12.18 19.85 -3.39
CA GLU A 90 -13.28 20.83 -3.35
C GLU A 90 -13.76 21.06 -1.91
N THR A 91 -14.01 19.98 -1.14
CA THR A 91 -14.41 20.09 0.27
C THR A 91 -13.37 20.80 1.14
N VAL A 92 -12.08 20.49 0.97
CA VAL A 92 -11.02 21.17 1.73
C VAL A 92 -10.92 22.65 1.35
N ALA A 93 -11.09 22.97 0.06
CA ALA A 93 -11.09 24.36 -0.41
C ALA A 93 -12.30 25.16 0.14
N GLU A 94 -13.50 24.55 0.20
CA GLU A 94 -14.68 25.13 0.85
C GLU A 94 -14.46 25.38 2.34
N GLY A 95 -13.69 24.49 3.00
CA GLY A 95 -13.24 24.66 4.39
C GLY A 95 -12.16 25.73 4.59
N GLY A 96 -11.76 26.46 3.54
CA GLY A 96 -10.72 27.49 3.59
C GLY A 96 -9.29 26.96 3.61
N GLY A 97 -9.09 25.67 3.32
CA GLY A 97 -7.77 25.06 3.22
C GLY A 97 -7.14 25.25 1.84
N GLU A 98 -5.88 25.66 1.80
CA GLU A 98 -5.09 25.70 0.56
C GLU A 98 -4.34 24.38 0.36
N LEU A 99 -4.54 23.74 -0.80
CA LEU A 99 -3.90 22.47 -1.14
C LEU A 99 -2.97 22.64 -2.34
N GLY A 100 -1.67 22.44 -2.12
CA GLY A 100 -0.69 22.30 -3.19
C GLY A 100 -0.63 20.87 -3.73
N VAL A 101 -0.21 20.70 -4.99
CA VAL A 101 -0.06 19.38 -5.64
C VAL A 101 0.88 18.44 -4.87
N HIS A 102 1.91 18.99 -4.21
CA HIS A 102 2.83 18.24 -3.37
C HIS A 102 2.16 17.54 -2.17
N MET A 103 0.94 17.93 -1.79
CA MET A 103 0.13 17.29 -0.74
C MET A 103 -0.76 16.15 -1.25
N TYR A 104 -0.80 15.91 -2.57
CA TYR A 104 -1.74 14.96 -3.17
C TYR A 104 -1.64 13.54 -2.59
N LEU A 105 -0.41 13.05 -2.35
CA LEU A 105 -0.21 11.71 -1.78
C LEU A 105 -0.73 11.60 -0.34
N LEU A 106 -0.66 12.67 0.46
CA LEU A 106 -1.21 12.66 1.83
C LEU A 106 -2.74 12.59 1.80
N ILE A 107 -3.36 13.30 0.86
CA ILE A 107 -4.82 13.25 0.64
C ILE A 107 -5.23 11.86 0.14
N PHE A 108 -4.42 11.29 -0.76
CA PHE A 108 -4.62 9.95 -1.27
C PHE A 108 -4.56 8.89 -0.16
N LEU A 109 -3.59 8.98 0.75
CA LEU A 109 -3.50 8.08 1.91
C LEU A 109 -4.74 8.16 2.81
N LYS A 110 -5.32 9.35 2.98
CA LYS A 110 -6.58 9.51 3.72
C LYS A 110 -7.76 8.84 3.04
N PHE A 111 -7.82 8.85 1.70
CA PHE A 111 -8.79 8.05 0.94
C PHE A 111 -8.55 6.55 1.13
N VAL A 112 -7.29 6.09 1.09
CA VAL A 112 -6.94 4.68 1.32
C VAL A 112 -7.38 4.21 2.71
N GLN A 113 -7.26 5.05 3.74
CA GLN A 113 -7.75 4.72 5.08
C GLN A 113 -9.28 4.52 5.12
N ALA A 114 -10.06 5.19 4.27
CA ALA A 114 -11.49 4.91 4.16
C ALA A 114 -11.79 3.55 3.49
N VAL A 115 -10.89 3.09 2.61
CA VAL A 115 -10.99 1.78 1.96
C VAL A 115 -10.52 0.66 2.89
N ILE A 116 -9.47 0.91 3.68
CA ILE A 116 -8.84 -0.06 4.58
C ILE A 116 -8.71 0.55 5.98
N PRO A 117 -9.81 0.62 6.74
CA PRO A 117 -9.88 1.37 8.00
C PRO A 117 -9.12 0.72 9.16
N THR A 118 -8.83 -0.58 9.08
CA THR A 118 -8.13 -1.34 10.12
C THR A 118 -6.61 -1.17 10.05
N ILE A 119 -6.09 -0.66 8.92
CA ILE A 119 -4.65 -0.40 8.76
C ILE A 119 -4.33 1.02 9.19
N GLU A 120 -3.38 1.14 10.11
CA GLU A 120 -2.86 2.41 10.58
C GLU A 120 -1.83 2.95 9.58
N TYR A 121 -2.17 4.06 8.92
CA TYR A 121 -1.24 4.83 8.09
C TYR A 121 -0.78 6.05 8.86
N ASP A 122 0.53 6.27 8.95
CA ASP A 122 1.07 7.52 9.47
C ASP A 122 1.05 8.60 8.37
N TYR A 123 0.17 9.59 8.55
CA TYR A 123 0.19 10.82 7.80
C TYR A 123 0.25 11.99 8.79
N THR A 124 1.44 12.58 8.90
CA THR A 124 1.82 13.58 9.91
C THR A 124 1.04 14.91 9.82
N ARG A 125 0.11 15.05 8.86
CA ARG A 125 -0.70 16.25 8.67
C ARG A 125 -2.17 15.97 9.01
N HIS A 126 -2.62 16.50 10.14
CA HIS A 126 -4.03 16.49 10.53
C HIS A 126 -4.84 17.46 9.65
N PHE A 127 -5.33 16.98 8.53
CA PHE A 127 -6.34 17.69 7.75
C PHE A 127 -7.72 17.28 8.28
N THR A 128 -8.44 18.20 8.91
CA THR A 128 -9.86 18.01 9.21
C THR A 128 -10.60 18.08 7.88
N MET A 129 -11.35 17.02 7.54
CA MET A 129 -12.29 17.02 6.41
C MET A 129 -13.59 17.71 6.83
#